data_AF-A0A920V7N5-F1
#
_entry.id   AF-A0A920V7N5-F1
#
_cell.length_a   1.000
_cell.length_b   1.000
_cell.length_c   1.000
_cell.angle_alpha   90.00
_cell.angle_beta   90.00
_cell.angle_gamma   90.00
#
_symmetry.space_group_name_H-M   'P 1'
#
loop_
_entity.id
_entity.type
_entity.pdbx_description
1 polymer ?
#
loop_
_entity_poly.entity_id
_entity_poly.type
_entity_poly.pdbx_seq_one_letter_code
_entity_poly.pdbx_strand_id
1 'polypeptide(L)' 'MMSCDLAAHSKKIRVGQAPIVLPDWHPLRFAEDIALLDNMTEGRLDFGAARGINERVTLQFNIEADREKKRKVIAYL' A
#
# COMPACT_ATOMS: atom_id res chain seq x y z
N MET A 1 -3.83 -9.30 -0.65
CA MET A 1 -4.82 -10.41 -0.79
C MET A 1 -5.30 -11.00 0.54
N MET A 2 -4.47 -11.17 1.59
CA MET A 2 -4.96 -11.70 2.89
C MET A 2 -6.10 -10.86 3.52
N SER A 3 -6.09 -9.54 3.33
CA SER A 3 -7.15 -8.63 3.77
C SER A 3 -8.51 -8.94 3.16
N CYS A 4 -8.55 -9.51 1.95
CA CYS A 4 -9.78 -9.86 1.28
C CYS A 4 -10.47 -11.09 1.90
N ASP A 5 -9.68 -12.08 2.33
CA ASP A 5 -10.20 -13.25 3.05
C ASP A 5 -10.84 -12.84 4.39
N LEU A 6 -10.15 -11.95 5.13
CA LEU A 6 -10.71 -11.38 6.36
C LEU A 6 -12.00 -10.59 6.08
N ALA A 7 -12.07 -9.85 4.98
CA ALA A 7 -13.25 -9.10 4.57
C ALA A 7 -14.42 -10.01 4.15
N ALA A 8 -14.14 -11.20 3.60
CA ALA A 8 -15.16 -12.19 3.28
C ALA A 8 -15.79 -12.79 4.54
N HIS A 9 -15.01 -12.93 5.62
CA HIS A 9 -15.48 -13.46 6.90
C HIS A 9 -16.07 -12.39 7.84
N SER A 10 -16.05 -11.10 7.45
CA SER A 10 -16.59 -10.01 8.25
C SER A 10 -17.41 -9.02 7.44
N LYS A 11 -18.67 -8.81 7.83
CA LYS A 11 -19.61 -7.92 7.13
C LYS A 11 -19.57 -6.45 7.59
N LYS A 12 -18.85 -6.14 8.67
CA LYS A 12 -18.90 -4.80 9.30
C LYS A 12 -17.53 -4.16 9.52
N ILE A 13 -16.48 -4.96 9.65
CA ILE A 13 -15.15 -4.46 10.00
C ILE A 13 -14.54 -3.77 8.76
N ARG A 14 -13.89 -2.63 8.97
CA ARG A 14 -13.03 -1.99 7.95
C ARG A 14 -11.67 -2.64 7.97
N VAL A 15 -11.13 -2.99 6.80
CA VAL A 15 -9.87 -3.72 6.68
C VAL A 15 -8.78 -2.75 6.24
N GLY A 16 -7.78 -2.59 7.09
CA GLY A 16 -6.67 -1.66 6.90
C GLY A 16 -5.41 -2.33 6.35
N GLN A 17 -4.64 -1.64 5.50
CA GLN A 17 -3.23 -1.96 5.20
C GLN A 17 -2.33 -0.89 5.83
N ALA A 18 -1.53 -1.24 6.84
CA ALA A 18 -0.86 -0.26 7.71
C ALA A 18 0.64 -0.54 7.93
N PRO A 19 1.56 0.16 7.22
CA PRO A 19 1.36 0.85 5.95
C PRO A 19 1.93 0.06 4.75
N ILE A 20 1.51 0.45 3.55
CA ILE A 20 2.09 -0.02 2.30
C ILE A 20 3.30 0.84 1.95
N VAL A 21 4.42 0.19 1.68
CA VAL A 21 5.67 0.83 1.28
C VAL A 21 5.60 1.20 -0.20
N LEU A 22 5.00 2.34 -0.52
CA LEU A 22 4.71 2.77 -1.90
C LEU A 22 5.91 2.69 -2.86
N PRO A 23 7.14 3.06 -2.48
CA PRO A 23 8.25 3.05 -3.43
C PRO A 23 8.64 1.67 -3.95
N ASP A 24 8.23 0.60 -3.26
CA ASP A 24 8.53 -0.78 -3.64
C ASP A 24 7.54 -1.32 -4.70
N TRP A 25 6.46 -0.56 -4.99
CA TRP A 25 5.39 -0.97 -5.89
C TRP A 25 5.33 -0.08 -7.12
N HIS A 26 5.02 -0.69 -8.27
CA HIS A 26 4.65 0.08 -9.45
C HIS A 26 3.28 0.77 -9.20
N PRO A 27 3.16 2.10 -9.38
CA PRO A 27 1.97 2.84 -8.96
C PRO A 27 0.69 2.38 -9.66
N LEU A 28 0.78 2.00 -10.95
CA LEU A 28 -0.37 1.49 -11.69
C LEU A 28 -0.86 0.14 -11.15
N ARG A 29 0.07 -0.74 -10.75
CA ARG A 29 -0.26 -2.05 -10.19
C ARG A 29 -0.84 -1.89 -8.79
N PHE A 30 -0.27 -0.97 -8.01
CA PHE A 30 -0.80 -0.62 -6.71
C PHE A 30 -2.24 -0.08 -6.79
N ALA A 31 -2.52 0.80 -7.76
CA ALA A 31 -3.87 1.32 -7.98
C ALA A 31 -4.86 0.22 -8.36
N GLU A 32 -4.45 -0.72 -9.23
CA GLU A 32 -5.27 -1.89 -9.60
C GLU A 32 -5.55 -2.78 -8.38
N ASP A 33 -4.53 -3.12 -7.60
CA ASP A 33 -4.66 -3.96 -6.41
C ASP A 33 -5.59 -3.32 -5.35
N ILE A 34 -5.49 -2.01 -5.14
CA ILE A 34 -6.38 -1.27 -4.22
C ILE A 34 -7.80 -1.23 -4.77
N ALA A 35 -7.99 -0.94 -6.06
CA ALA A 35 -9.33 -0.91 -6.67
C ALA A 35 -10.02 -2.28 -6.60
N LEU A 36 -9.28 -3.36 -6.87
CA LEU A 36 -9.78 -4.73 -6.75
C LEU A 36 -10.21 -5.02 -5.30
N LEU A 37 -9.35 -4.69 -4.34
CA LEU A 37 -9.59 -5.00 -2.94
C LEU A 37 -10.70 -4.13 -2.34
N ASP A 38 -10.84 -2.88 -2.78
CA ASP A 38 -11.95 -2.00 -2.41
C ASP A 38 -13.29 -2.55 -2.92
N ASN A 39 -13.34 -3.03 -4.17
CA ASN A 39 -14.53 -3.66 -4.74
C ASN A 39 -14.90 -4.96 -4.00
N MET A 40 -13.93 -5.80 -3.65
CA MET A 40 -14.18 -7.03 -2.91
C MET A 40 -14.56 -6.78 -1.44
N THR A 41 -14.13 -5.67 -0.86
CA THR A 41 -14.49 -5.28 0.51
C THR A 41 -15.76 -4.42 0.57
N GLU A 42 -16.37 -4.08 -0.57
CA GLU A 42 -17.53 -3.19 -0.69
C GLU A 42 -17.27 -1.80 -0.05
N GLY A 43 -16.13 -1.18 -0.35
CA GLY A 43 -15.79 0.17 0.15
C GLY A 43 -15.29 0.21 1.61
N ARG A 44 -14.92 -0.94 2.16
CA ARG A 44 -14.45 -1.07 3.56
C ARG A 44 -12.93 -1.15 3.67
N LEU A 45 -12.21 -0.78 2.62
CA LEU A 45 -10.75 -0.76 2.60
C LEU A 45 -10.22 0.58 3.13
N ASP A 46 -9.22 0.50 4.02
CA ASP A 46 -8.36 1.62 4.38
C ASP A 46 -6.90 1.24 4.06
N PHE A 47 -6.09 2.18 3.56
CA PHE A 47 -4.66 1.95 3.43
C PHE A 47 -3.85 3.18 3.84
N GLY A 48 -2.73 2.93 4.51
CA GLY A 48 -1.72 3.93 4.81
C GLY A 48 -0.58 3.82 3.82
N ALA A 49 -0.15 4.95 3.26
CA ALA A 49 1.07 5.04 2.46
C ALA A 49 2.27 5.36 3.34
N ALA A 50 3.38 4.64 3.15
CA ALA A 50 4.65 4.94 3.79
C ALA A 50 5.82 4.81 2.82
N ARG A 51 6.95 5.38 3.22
CA ARG A 51 8.22 5.30 2.50
C ARG A 51 8.99 4.01 2.76
N GLY A 52 8.66 3.28 3.82
CA GLY A 52 9.44 2.14 4.31
C GLY A 52 10.52 2.57 5.30
N ILE A 53 10.86 1.66 6.22
CA ILE A 53 11.86 1.89 7.28
C ILE A 53 13.21 1.28 6.89
N ASN A 54 13.18 0.20 6.11
CA ASN A 54 14.36 -0.57 5.76
C ASN A 54 14.82 -0.22 4.34
N GLU A 55 15.84 0.62 4.27
CA GLU A 55 16.41 1.11 3.03
C GLU A 55 17.03 0.01 2.18
N ARG A 56 17.61 -1.03 2.81
CA ARG A 56 18.26 -2.13 2.06
C ARG A 56 17.28 -2.89 1.18
N VAL A 57 16.03 -3.04 1.62
CA VAL A 57 14.99 -3.73 0.82
C VAL A 57 14.42 -2.78 -0.22
N THR A 58 14.14 -1.54 0.16
CA THR A 58 13.55 -0.54 -0.76
C THR A 58 14.49 -0.18 -1.92
N LEU A 59 15.80 -0.06 -1.69
CA LEU A 59 16.79 0.19 -2.74
C LEU A 59 16.84 -0.90 -3.82
N GLN A 60 16.44 -2.14 -3.50
CA GLN A 60 16.41 -3.23 -4.49
C GLN A 60 15.29 -3.04 -5.51
N PHE A 61 14.19 -2.43 -5.11
CA PHE A 61 13.04 -2.17 -5.97
C PHE A 61 13.11 -0.77 -6.60
N ASN A 62 13.67 0.21 -5.88
CA ASN A 62 13.75 1.58 -6.32
C ASN A 62 14.95 2.32 -5.71
N ILE A 63 16.01 2.50 -6.49
CA ILE A 63 17.22 3.25 -6.10
C ILE A 63 16.92 4.72 -5.77
N GLU A 64 15.89 5.32 -6.37
CA GLU A 64 15.52 6.71 -6.07
C GLU A 64 14.78 6.88 -4.74
N ALA A 65 14.31 5.77 -4.14
CA ALA A 65 13.57 5.78 -2.89
C ALA A 65 14.47 5.87 -1.64
N ASP A 66 15.79 5.84 -1.81
CA ASP A 66 16.83 6.03 -0.80
C ASP A 66 16.46 7.06 0.28
N ARG A 67 16.39 6.62 1.55
CA ARG A 67 15.91 7.45 2.66
C ARG A 67 16.73 8.72 2.83
N GLU A 68 18.04 8.68 2.60
CA GLU A 68 18.94 9.82 2.74
C GLU A 68 18.63 10.94 1.73
N LYS A 69 18.23 10.59 0.51
CA LYS A 69 17.64 11.54 -0.43
C LYS A 69 16.27 12.00 0.06
N LYS A 70 16.19 13.16 0.71
CA LYS A 70 14.96 13.85 1.19
C LYS A 70 13.99 14.30 0.07
N ARG A 71 13.82 13.53 -1.00
CA ARG A 71 12.79 13.81 -2.01
C ARG A 71 11.44 13.42 -1.42
N LYS A 72 10.55 14.41 -1.25
CA LYS A 72 9.16 14.20 -0.82
C LYS A 72 8.50 13.29 -1.86
N VAL A 73 8.31 12.01 -1.53
CA VAL A 73 7.41 11.15 -2.31
C VAL A 73 6.00 11.64 -1.97
N ILE A 74 5.43 12.43 -2.88
CA ILE A 74 4.11 13.02 -2.75
C ILE A 74 3.11 11.86 -2.89
N ALA A 75 2.51 11.45 -1.77
CA ALA A 75 1.30 10.65 -1.81
C ALA A 75 0.13 11.62 -2.00
N TYR A 76 -0.48 11.62 -3.19
CA TYR A 76 -1.79 12.23 -3.39
C TYR A 76 -2.81 11.40 -2.60
N LEU A 77 -3.50 12.08 -1.67
CA LEU A 77 -4.83 11.71 -1.18
C LEU A 77 -5.80 12.73 -1.77
#